data_AF-S3CIJ1-F1
#
_entry.id   AF-S3CIJ1-F1
#
_cell.length_a   1.000
_cell.length_b   1.000
_cell.length_c   1.000
_cell.angle_alpha   90.00
_cell.angle_beta   90.00
_cell.angle_gamma   90.00
#
_symmetry.space_group_name_H-M   'P 1'
#
loop_
_entity.id
_entity.type
_entity.pdbx_description
1 polymer ?
#
loop_
_entity_poly.entity_id
_entity_poly.type
_entity_poly.pdbx_seq_one_letter_code
_entity_poly.pdbx_strand_id
1 'polypeptide(L)'
;MKQLFIAFLIVLGLSACTNPEEAIKAYQQQKEAIGLQTPEKQNELLGQNPVAFQQNLQAISKQCAEVLTNAKGLPSDFVVKEEKENQYELLSLTSAYLLNHRKYTEEEAPAIKALEESLKDVDLDNATDFDAYNTYKTLVHNCFQLKIYRYQVQYEFNDPWGKILADFNTLKSQNIKEDLTPLLIEGVSATSAETTNEQIIALVQKAVKDNELLNALSGRIATVNRLKAGQPFPLFKALTDLNDKEVKYESLPLKGKLLFVDIWATYCPDCRKELPALEALQQSYKGKPIVFLSISVDRDKEAWKEMVKNDKLSGIHLYTTPEVKDTYKFLYDLRSIPRYMLIDAQGNIINSNAPMPSDENLKKLIDTHLMAINNPKAK
;
A
#
# COMPACT_ATOMS: atom_id res chain seq x y z
N MET A 1 40.24 -29.81 5.45
CA MET A 1 39.68 -31.04 6.09
C MET A 1 38.19 -30.95 6.48
N LYS A 2 37.57 -29.76 6.59
CA LYS A 2 36.11 -29.62 6.85
C LYS A 2 35.21 -29.59 5.60
N GLN A 3 35.77 -29.37 4.40
CA GLN A 3 35.01 -29.39 3.15
C GLN A 3 34.81 -30.79 2.53
N LEU A 4 35.48 -31.83 3.07
CA LEU A 4 35.32 -33.21 2.59
C LEU A 4 34.25 -34.03 3.34
N PHE A 5 33.68 -33.49 4.43
CA PHE A 5 32.73 -34.23 5.26
C PHE A 5 31.26 -34.03 4.87
N ILE A 6 30.93 -33.04 4.04
CA ILE A 6 29.55 -32.81 3.55
C ILE A 6 29.24 -33.71 2.33
N ALA A 7 30.26 -34.18 1.61
CA ALA A 7 30.08 -35.07 0.45
C ALA A 7 29.87 -36.56 0.82
N PHE A 8 29.96 -36.94 2.11
CA PHE A 8 29.98 -38.35 2.53
C PHE A 8 28.72 -38.83 3.30
N LEU A 9 27.68 -37.99 3.38
CA LEU A 9 26.37 -38.38 3.94
C LEU A 9 25.27 -38.53 2.87
N ILE A 10 25.61 -38.38 1.58
CA ILE A 10 24.66 -38.52 0.44
C ILE A 10 24.59 -39.96 -0.09
N VAL A 11 25.46 -40.87 0.35
CA VAL A 11 25.48 -42.26 -0.14
C VAL A 11 25.61 -43.23 1.01
N LEU A 12 24.53 -43.48 1.77
CA LEU A 12 24.35 -44.70 2.57
C LEU A 12 22.89 -44.79 3.04
N GLY A 13 22.09 -45.50 2.25
CA GLY A 13 20.66 -45.72 2.49
C GLY A 13 19.86 -46.11 1.25
N LEU A 14 20.50 -46.65 0.20
CA LEU A 14 19.81 -47.22 -0.96
C LEU A 14 19.42 -48.69 -0.68
N SER A 15 18.59 -48.91 0.34
CA SER A 15 17.63 -50.00 0.25
C SER A 15 16.52 -49.49 -0.65
N ALA A 16 16.29 -50.15 -1.79
CA ALA A 16 15.15 -49.87 -2.64
C ALA A 16 13.88 -49.96 -1.77
N CYS A 17 13.34 -48.81 -1.37
CA CYS A 17 12.11 -48.74 -0.61
C CYS A 17 11.02 -49.29 -1.52
N THR A 18 10.62 -50.53 -1.28
CA THR A 18 9.46 -51.15 -1.95
C THR A 18 8.15 -50.63 -1.35
N ASN A 19 8.23 -49.92 -0.22
CA ASN A 19 7.13 -49.25 0.43
C ASN A 19 7.07 -47.76 0.04
N PRO A 20 5.99 -47.30 -0.64
CA PRO A 20 5.78 -45.90 -0.99
C PRO A 20 5.86 -44.91 0.19
N GLU A 21 5.41 -45.32 1.38
CA GLU A 21 5.44 -44.45 2.56
C GLU A 21 6.88 -44.15 3.03
N GLU A 22 7.76 -45.15 2.97
CA GLU A 22 9.18 -44.99 3.30
C GLU A 22 9.89 -44.11 2.28
N ALA A 23 9.54 -44.25 0.99
CA ALA A 23 10.07 -43.40 -0.08
C ALA A 23 9.67 -41.92 0.12
N ILE A 24 8.40 -41.66 0.44
CA ILE A 24 7.91 -40.30 0.75
C ILE A 24 8.63 -39.72 1.96
N LYS A 25 8.76 -40.49 3.04
CA LYS A 25 9.45 -40.04 4.25
C LYS A 25 10.93 -39.71 4.00
N ALA A 26 11.63 -40.55 3.23
CA ALA A 26 13.02 -40.30 2.85
C ALA A 26 13.16 -39.04 1.98
N TYR A 27 12.24 -38.84 1.03
CA TYR A 27 12.18 -37.61 0.23
C TYR A 27 11.97 -36.36 1.13
N GLN A 28 11.01 -36.41 2.05
CA GLN A 28 10.70 -35.30 2.95
C GLN A 28 11.91 -34.92 3.81
N GLN A 29 12.64 -35.91 4.35
CA GLN A 29 13.88 -35.64 5.11
C GLN A 29 14.96 -34.96 4.27
N GLN A 30 15.09 -35.32 2.99
CA GLN A 30 16.03 -34.67 2.09
C GLN A 30 15.59 -33.24 1.72
N LYS A 31 14.28 -33.02 1.52
CA LYS A 31 13.72 -31.69 1.27
C LYS A 31 13.90 -30.77 2.48
N GLU A 32 13.65 -31.28 3.69
CA GLU A 32 13.84 -30.55 4.96
C GLU A 32 15.28 -30.05 5.11
N ALA A 33 16.28 -30.79 4.61
CA ALA A 33 17.68 -30.36 4.64
C ALA A 33 17.98 -29.12 3.78
N ILE A 34 17.12 -28.78 2.80
CA ILE A 34 17.20 -27.52 2.04
C ILE A 34 16.80 -26.33 2.95
N GLY A 35 15.92 -26.57 3.92
CA GLY A 35 15.60 -25.64 5.00
C GLY A 35 14.55 -24.57 4.68
N LEU A 36 13.93 -24.56 3.49
CA LEU A 36 12.93 -23.54 3.12
C LEU A 36 11.71 -23.46 4.04
N GLN A 37 11.39 -24.55 4.73
CA GLN A 37 10.28 -24.62 5.68
C GLN A 37 10.60 -23.93 7.02
N THR A 38 11.86 -23.51 7.23
CA THR A 38 12.29 -22.85 8.47
C THR A 38 12.20 -21.33 8.36
N PRO A 39 11.63 -20.64 9.37
CA PRO A 39 11.59 -19.17 9.41
C PRO A 39 12.98 -18.54 9.29
N GLU A 40 14.00 -19.17 9.86
CA GLU A 40 15.38 -18.68 9.81
C GLU A 40 15.88 -18.59 8.37
N LYS A 41 15.68 -19.65 7.56
CA LYS A 41 16.12 -19.66 6.17
C LYS A 41 15.32 -18.71 5.30
N GLN A 42 14.01 -18.62 5.52
CA GLN A 42 13.15 -17.67 4.80
C GLN A 42 13.58 -16.23 5.09
N ASN A 43 13.82 -15.89 6.35
CA ASN A 43 14.30 -14.56 6.75
C ASN A 43 15.69 -14.26 6.21
N GLU A 44 16.60 -15.25 6.19
CA GLU A 44 17.91 -15.11 5.56
C GLU A 44 17.78 -14.74 4.08
N LEU A 45 16.95 -15.46 3.32
CA LEU A 45 16.70 -15.18 1.90
C LEU A 45 16.05 -13.81 1.70
N LEU A 46 15.00 -13.53 2.46
CA LEU A 46 14.28 -12.25 2.37
C LEU A 46 15.16 -11.06 2.76
N GLY A 47 16.24 -11.24 3.51
CA GLY A 47 17.18 -10.16 3.86
C GLY A 47 18.25 -9.87 2.79
N GLN A 48 18.30 -10.61 1.69
CA GLN A 48 19.34 -10.46 0.67
C GLN A 48 19.07 -9.30 -0.28
N ASN A 49 20.12 -8.79 -0.94
CA ASN A 49 19.93 -7.91 -2.09
C ASN A 49 19.28 -8.67 -3.27
N PRO A 50 18.64 -7.98 -4.23
CA PRO A 50 17.85 -8.62 -5.27
C PRO A 50 18.61 -9.62 -6.14
N VAL A 51 19.88 -9.34 -6.45
CA VAL A 51 20.73 -10.23 -7.26
C VAL A 51 21.04 -11.52 -6.51
N ALA A 52 21.46 -11.41 -5.25
CA ALA A 52 21.75 -12.56 -4.40
C ALA A 52 20.51 -13.40 -4.13
N PHE A 53 19.36 -12.76 -3.87
CA PHE A 53 18.09 -13.44 -3.68
C PHE A 53 17.71 -14.25 -4.93
N GLN A 54 17.76 -13.64 -6.11
CA GLN A 54 17.44 -14.31 -7.36
C GLN A 54 18.34 -15.54 -7.61
N GLN A 55 19.65 -15.41 -7.40
CA GLN A 55 20.61 -16.50 -7.59
C GLN A 55 20.38 -17.65 -6.60
N ASN A 56 20.16 -17.33 -5.32
CA ASN A 56 19.90 -18.34 -4.30
C ASN A 56 18.56 -19.05 -4.53
N LEU A 57 17.52 -18.33 -4.96
CA LEU A 57 16.24 -18.92 -5.29
C LEU A 57 16.35 -19.89 -6.47
N GLN A 58 17.14 -19.55 -7.51
CA GLN A 58 17.44 -20.47 -8.61
C GLN A 58 18.21 -21.72 -8.16
N ALA A 59 19.20 -21.55 -7.29
CA ALA A 59 19.97 -22.67 -6.74
C ALA A 59 19.08 -23.61 -5.92
N ILE A 60 18.21 -23.06 -5.08
CA ILE A 60 17.22 -23.80 -4.30
C ILE A 60 16.24 -24.53 -5.21
N SER A 61 15.71 -23.85 -6.23
CA SER A 61 14.79 -24.47 -7.20
C SER A 61 15.41 -25.71 -7.85
N LYS A 62 16.69 -25.62 -8.23
CA LYS A 62 17.45 -26.76 -8.74
C LYS A 62 17.62 -27.87 -7.70
N GLN A 63 17.93 -27.54 -6.44
CA GLN A 63 18.04 -28.52 -5.37
C GLN A 63 16.73 -29.26 -5.12
N CYS A 64 15.59 -28.56 -5.06
CA CYS A 64 14.27 -29.18 -4.92
C CYS A 64 13.98 -30.16 -6.06
N ALA A 65 14.27 -29.75 -7.31
CA ALA A 65 14.09 -30.59 -8.49
C ALA A 65 15.01 -31.84 -8.47
N GLU A 66 16.27 -31.68 -8.06
CA GLU A 66 17.22 -32.78 -7.94
C GLU A 66 16.80 -33.79 -6.86
N VAL A 67 16.39 -33.32 -5.67
CA VAL A 67 15.90 -34.18 -4.59
C VAL A 67 14.67 -34.99 -5.04
N LEU A 68 13.73 -34.36 -5.75
CA LEU A 68 12.54 -35.04 -6.24
C LEU A 68 12.85 -36.06 -7.34
N THR A 69 13.70 -35.68 -8.30
CA THR A 69 14.07 -36.54 -9.44
C THR A 69 14.88 -37.77 -8.98
N ASN A 70 15.73 -37.60 -7.96
CA ASN A 70 16.60 -38.67 -7.46
C ASN A 70 15.88 -39.64 -6.50
N ALA A 71 14.71 -39.25 -5.98
CA ALA A 71 13.93 -40.11 -5.09
C ALA A 71 13.32 -41.29 -5.86
N LYS A 72 13.55 -42.51 -5.35
CA LYS A 72 13.07 -43.75 -5.96
C LYS A 72 11.84 -44.27 -5.23
N GLY A 73 10.88 -44.83 -5.99
CA GLY A 73 9.69 -45.45 -5.42
C GLY A 73 8.59 -44.47 -4.99
N LEU A 74 8.68 -43.19 -5.38
CA LEU A 74 7.62 -42.23 -5.15
C LEU A 74 6.40 -42.52 -6.04
N PRO A 75 5.18 -42.47 -5.50
CA PRO A 75 3.95 -42.49 -6.29
C PRO A 75 3.89 -41.33 -7.29
N SER A 76 3.37 -41.56 -8.50
CA SER A 76 3.32 -40.52 -9.54
C SER A 76 2.43 -39.33 -9.17
N ASP A 77 1.35 -39.58 -8.45
CA ASP A 77 0.44 -38.55 -7.91
C ASP A 77 1.12 -37.70 -6.84
N PHE A 78 1.96 -38.32 -5.98
CA PHE A 78 2.80 -37.60 -5.05
C PHE A 78 3.79 -36.68 -5.79
N VAL A 79 4.49 -37.19 -6.80
CA VAL A 79 5.46 -36.39 -7.58
C VAL A 79 4.79 -35.17 -8.20
N VAL A 80 3.64 -35.32 -8.86
CA VAL A 80 2.91 -34.19 -9.47
C VAL A 80 2.48 -33.15 -8.43
N LYS A 81 1.99 -33.60 -7.26
CA LYS A 81 1.60 -32.71 -6.16
C LYS A 81 2.81 -31.95 -5.61
N GLU A 82 3.93 -32.64 -5.47
CA GLU A 82 5.15 -32.10 -4.89
C GLU A 82 5.86 -31.13 -5.84
N GLU A 83 5.81 -31.36 -7.16
CA GLU A 83 6.27 -30.39 -8.16
C GLU A 83 5.52 -29.05 -8.03
N LYS A 84 4.18 -29.11 -7.89
CA LYS A 84 3.35 -27.92 -7.66
C LYS A 84 3.70 -27.24 -6.34
N GLU A 85 3.79 -27.98 -5.23
CA GLU A 85 4.14 -27.41 -3.93
C GLU A 85 5.51 -26.71 -3.97
N ASN A 86 6.52 -27.33 -4.58
CA ASN A 86 7.85 -26.73 -4.75
C ASN A 86 7.79 -25.45 -5.58
N GLN A 87 7.00 -25.43 -6.66
CA GLN A 87 6.81 -24.22 -7.46
C GLN A 87 6.13 -23.11 -6.66
N TYR A 88 5.06 -23.41 -5.92
CA TYR A 88 4.34 -22.42 -5.12
C TYR A 88 5.16 -21.90 -3.95
N GLU A 89 5.97 -22.75 -3.31
CA GLU A 89 6.91 -22.33 -2.26
C GLU A 89 7.88 -21.25 -2.79
N LEU A 90 8.50 -21.50 -3.95
CA LEU A 90 9.42 -20.53 -4.58
C LEU A 90 8.71 -19.23 -4.99
N LEU A 91 7.53 -19.32 -5.63
CA LEU A 91 6.77 -18.15 -6.05
C LEU A 91 6.26 -17.35 -4.85
N SER A 92 5.86 -18.02 -3.76
CA SER A 92 5.43 -17.37 -2.52
C SER A 92 6.58 -16.59 -1.89
N LEU A 93 7.81 -17.13 -1.90
CA LEU A 93 9.02 -16.42 -1.48
C LEU A 93 9.34 -15.23 -2.39
N THR A 94 9.23 -15.39 -3.71
CA THR A 94 9.41 -14.28 -4.66
C THR A 94 8.43 -13.14 -4.40
N SER A 95 7.15 -13.46 -4.25
CA SER A 95 6.11 -12.46 -4.00
C SER A 95 6.28 -11.78 -2.64
N ALA A 96 6.67 -12.52 -1.59
CA ALA A 96 7.02 -11.96 -0.29
C ALA A 96 8.26 -11.05 -0.37
N TYR A 97 9.28 -11.43 -1.16
CA TYR A 97 10.47 -10.61 -1.39
C TYR A 97 10.09 -9.27 -2.01
N LEU A 98 9.31 -9.28 -3.09
CA LEU A 98 8.86 -8.07 -3.80
C LEU A 98 8.01 -7.14 -2.91
N LEU A 99 7.19 -7.69 -2.01
CA LEU A 99 6.43 -6.88 -1.05
C LEU A 99 7.33 -6.11 -0.08
N ASN A 100 8.43 -6.74 0.32
CA ASN A 100 9.39 -6.19 1.27
C ASN A 100 10.47 -5.31 0.60
N HIS A 101 10.75 -5.50 -0.70
CA HIS A 101 11.82 -4.83 -1.45
C HIS A 101 11.28 -3.86 -2.51
N ARG A 102 10.42 -2.93 -2.08
CA ARG A 102 9.77 -1.95 -2.96
C ARG A 102 10.67 -0.80 -3.43
N LYS A 103 11.83 -0.64 -2.80
CA LYS A 103 12.84 0.37 -3.15
C LYS A 103 14.14 -0.34 -3.45
N TYR A 104 14.70 -0.03 -4.61
CA TYR A 104 15.91 -0.66 -5.12
C TYR A 104 16.68 0.36 -5.96
N THR A 105 17.99 0.12 -6.08
CA THR A 105 18.90 0.91 -6.90
C THR A 105 18.72 0.60 -8.39
N GLU A 106 19.27 1.46 -9.27
CA GLU A 106 19.25 1.20 -10.72
C GLU A 106 19.99 -0.09 -11.09
N GLU A 107 21.05 -0.43 -10.36
CA GLU A 107 21.82 -1.68 -10.54
C GLU A 107 20.98 -2.92 -10.22
N GLU A 108 20.10 -2.82 -9.22
CA GLU A 108 19.23 -3.91 -8.79
C GLU A 108 17.95 -4.05 -9.63
N ALA A 109 17.57 -3.01 -10.38
CA ALA A 109 16.33 -2.97 -11.16
C ALA A 109 16.15 -4.15 -12.14
N PRO A 110 17.19 -4.65 -12.85
CA PRO A 110 17.05 -5.82 -13.72
C PRO A 110 16.67 -7.10 -12.96
N ALA A 111 17.23 -7.32 -11.77
CA ALA A 111 16.93 -8.49 -10.95
C ALA A 111 15.48 -8.43 -10.42
N ILE A 112 15.05 -7.26 -9.93
CA ILE A 112 13.65 -7.04 -9.54
C ILE A 112 12.71 -7.31 -10.70
N LYS A 113 12.99 -6.77 -11.90
CA LYS A 113 12.16 -6.99 -13.08
C LYS A 113 12.05 -8.48 -13.44
N ALA A 114 13.13 -9.24 -13.30
CA ALA A 114 13.11 -10.67 -13.55
C ALA A 114 12.23 -11.43 -12.54
N LEU A 115 12.27 -11.04 -11.25
CA LEU A 115 11.38 -11.58 -10.23
C LEU A 115 9.91 -11.24 -10.52
N GLU A 116 9.61 -10.01 -10.91
CA GLU A 116 8.25 -9.60 -11.29
C GLU A 116 7.73 -10.38 -12.50
N GLU A 117 8.56 -10.60 -13.52
CA GLU A 117 8.18 -11.38 -14.71
C GLU A 117 7.87 -12.84 -14.34
N SER A 118 8.56 -13.41 -13.35
CA SER A 118 8.30 -14.79 -12.89
C SER A 118 6.91 -15.00 -12.29
N LEU A 119 6.22 -13.92 -11.87
CA LEU A 119 4.87 -13.97 -11.29
C LEU A 119 3.76 -13.70 -12.32
N LYS A 120 4.11 -13.25 -13.53
CA LYS A 120 3.14 -12.66 -14.47
C LYS A 120 2.14 -13.66 -15.04
N ASP A 121 2.60 -14.86 -15.35
CA ASP A 121 1.79 -15.91 -15.98
C ASP A 121 1.22 -16.92 -14.97
N VAL A 122 1.36 -16.64 -13.67
CA VAL A 122 0.79 -17.48 -12.62
C VAL A 122 -0.74 -17.32 -12.65
N ASP A 123 -1.46 -18.42 -12.77
CA ASP A 123 -2.90 -18.44 -12.54
C ASP A 123 -3.16 -18.23 -11.05
N LEU A 124 -3.70 -17.07 -10.68
CA LEU A 124 -4.02 -16.69 -9.30
C LEU A 124 -5.51 -16.86 -8.96
N ASP A 125 -6.29 -17.48 -9.86
CA ASP A 125 -7.74 -17.69 -9.70
C ASP A 125 -8.13 -19.18 -9.81
N ASN A 126 -7.26 -20.06 -9.33
CA ASN A 126 -7.50 -21.50 -9.22
C ASN A 126 -8.04 -21.91 -7.84
N ALA A 127 -9.35 -22.14 -7.75
CA ALA A 127 -10.03 -22.54 -6.50
C ALA A 127 -9.47 -23.84 -5.88
N THR A 128 -9.17 -24.85 -6.71
CA THR A 128 -8.72 -26.17 -6.24
C THR A 128 -7.34 -26.07 -5.59
N ASP A 129 -6.41 -25.37 -6.25
CA ASP A 129 -5.06 -25.20 -5.72
C ASP A 129 -5.07 -24.29 -4.48
N PHE A 130 -6.03 -23.36 -4.36
CA PHE A 130 -6.26 -22.54 -3.16
C PHE A 130 -6.65 -23.31 -1.91
N ASP A 131 -7.48 -24.34 -2.06
CA ASP A 131 -7.87 -25.21 -0.94
C ASP A 131 -6.79 -26.26 -0.63
N ALA A 132 -6.01 -26.66 -1.64
CA ALA A 132 -5.05 -27.76 -1.53
C ALA A 132 -3.65 -27.33 -1.05
N TYR A 133 -3.20 -26.10 -1.34
CA TYR A 133 -1.83 -25.66 -1.07
C TYR A 133 -1.80 -24.33 -0.33
N ASN A 134 -1.29 -24.33 0.90
CA ASN A 134 -1.17 -23.12 1.72
C ASN A 134 -0.16 -22.11 1.13
N THR A 135 0.89 -22.60 0.48
CA THR A 135 1.87 -21.77 -0.24
C THR A 135 1.25 -21.05 -1.43
N TYR A 136 0.33 -21.70 -2.15
CA TYR A 136 -0.44 -21.05 -3.22
C TYR A 136 -1.40 -19.99 -2.66
N LYS A 137 -2.10 -20.27 -1.55
CA LYS A 137 -2.91 -19.24 -0.85
C LYS A 137 -2.07 -18.01 -0.49
N THR A 138 -0.90 -18.23 0.09
CA THR A 138 0.06 -17.17 0.44
C THR A 138 0.50 -16.38 -0.80
N LEU A 139 0.82 -17.07 -1.89
CA LEU A 139 1.16 -16.47 -3.18
C LEU A 139 0.03 -15.57 -3.73
N VAL A 140 -1.21 -16.05 -3.71
CA VAL A 140 -2.39 -15.29 -4.15
C VAL A 140 -2.55 -14.01 -3.31
N HIS A 141 -2.43 -14.11 -1.98
CA HIS A 141 -2.45 -12.95 -1.08
C HIS A 141 -1.36 -11.95 -1.41
N ASN A 142 -0.11 -12.41 -1.51
CA ASN A 142 1.03 -11.54 -1.75
C ASN A 142 0.91 -10.83 -3.10
N CYS A 143 0.51 -11.55 -4.16
CA CYS A 143 0.28 -10.98 -5.48
C CYS A 143 -0.87 -9.97 -5.50
N PHE A 144 -1.95 -10.23 -4.75
CA PHE A 144 -3.04 -9.26 -4.62
C PHE A 144 -2.60 -8.00 -3.87
N GLN A 145 -1.81 -8.12 -2.80
CA GLN A 145 -1.22 -6.99 -2.10
C GLN A 145 -0.22 -6.19 -2.96
N LEU A 146 0.60 -6.88 -3.77
CA LEU A 146 1.47 -6.22 -4.76
C LEU A 146 0.66 -5.40 -5.77
N LYS A 147 -0.48 -5.94 -6.22
CA LYS A 147 -1.41 -5.22 -7.10
C LYS A 147 -2.00 -4.00 -6.41
N ILE A 148 -2.45 -4.13 -5.16
CA ILE A 148 -2.94 -2.98 -4.36
C ILE A 148 -1.89 -1.88 -4.31
N TYR A 149 -0.65 -2.23 -3.93
CA TYR A 149 0.45 -1.27 -3.87
C TYR A 149 0.73 -0.60 -5.21
N ARG A 150 0.86 -1.38 -6.29
CA ARG A 150 1.11 -0.86 -7.65
C ARG A 150 0.04 0.12 -8.09
N TYR A 151 -1.24 -0.20 -7.84
CA TYR A 151 -2.33 0.68 -8.22
C TYR A 151 -2.38 1.94 -7.36
N GLN A 152 -2.07 1.84 -6.06
CA GLN A 152 -1.94 3.01 -5.20
C GLN A 152 -0.84 3.96 -5.67
N VAL A 153 0.29 3.46 -6.19
CA VAL A 153 1.35 4.30 -6.76
C VAL A 153 0.94 4.86 -8.13
N GLN A 154 0.42 4.02 -9.02
CA GLN A 154 0.11 4.42 -10.40
C GLN A 154 -1.11 5.34 -10.52
N TYR A 155 -2.09 5.16 -9.64
CA TYR A 155 -3.38 5.85 -9.67
C TYR A 155 -3.66 6.59 -8.36
N GLU A 156 -2.62 7.03 -7.64
CA GLU A 156 -2.72 7.64 -6.30
C GLU A 156 -3.84 8.69 -6.19
N PHE A 157 -3.97 9.53 -7.23
CA PHE A 157 -4.95 10.63 -7.31
C PHE A 157 -6.18 10.31 -8.16
N ASN A 158 -6.36 9.05 -8.60
CA ASN A 158 -7.42 8.63 -9.53
C ASN A 158 -8.05 7.29 -9.11
N ASP A 159 -8.59 7.26 -7.89
CA ASP A 159 -9.33 6.14 -7.28
C ASP A 159 -8.69 4.75 -7.53
N PRO A 160 -7.52 4.48 -6.90
CA PRO A 160 -6.82 3.22 -7.12
C PRO A 160 -7.66 2.01 -6.68
N TRP A 161 -8.52 2.19 -5.67
CA TRP A 161 -9.40 1.14 -5.17
C TRP A 161 -10.55 0.80 -6.12
N GLY A 162 -11.03 1.75 -6.92
CA GLY A 162 -11.98 1.45 -8.00
C GLY A 162 -11.38 0.50 -9.04
N LYS A 163 -10.08 0.65 -9.33
CA LYS A 163 -9.34 -0.26 -10.22
C LYS A 163 -9.09 -1.63 -9.59
N ILE A 164 -8.68 -1.65 -8.31
CA ILE A 164 -8.50 -2.90 -7.54
C ILE A 164 -9.81 -3.68 -7.48
N LEU A 165 -10.93 -2.98 -7.22
CA LEU A 165 -12.26 -3.57 -7.14
C LEU A 165 -12.72 -4.13 -8.49
N ALA A 166 -12.45 -3.42 -9.59
CA ALA A 166 -12.75 -3.92 -10.93
C ALA A 166 -12.03 -5.25 -11.20
N ASP A 167 -10.73 -5.33 -10.92
CA ASP A 167 -9.95 -6.57 -11.06
C ASP A 167 -10.46 -7.66 -10.12
N PHE A 168 -10.71 -7.35 -8.85
CA PHE A 168 -11.25 -8.30 -7.86
C PHE A 168 -12.57 -8.92 -8.33
N ASN A 169 -13.44 -8.12 -8.95
CA ASN A 169 -14.72 -8.60 -9.46
C ASN A 169 -14.56 -9.59 -10.63
N THR A 170 -13.43 -9.59 -11.35
CA THR A 170 -13.15 -10.54 -12.43
C THR A 170 -12.80 -11.95 -11.96
N LEU A 171 -12.43 -12.12 -10.68
CA LEU A 171 -12.15 -13.44 -10.10
C LEU A 171 -13.38 -14.35 -10.23
N LYS A 172 -13.17 -15.64 -10.45
CA LYS A 172 -14.22 -16.65 -10.61
C LYS A 172 -14.34 -17.51 -9.36
N SER A 173 -13.23 -17.71 -8.65
CA SER A 173 -13.14 -18.58 -7.48
C SER A 173 -13.74 -17.94 -6.24
N GLN A 174 -14.80 -18.54 -5.71
CA GLN A 174 -15.54 -17.99 -4.57
C GLN A 174 -14.72 -18.03 -3.27
N ASN A 175 -13.99 -19.13 -3.02
CA ASN A 175 -13.08 -19.26 -1.88
C ASN A 175 -11.99 -18.18 -1.89
N ILE A 176 -11.39 -17.90 -3.06
CA ILE A 176 -10.39 -16.84 -3.22
C ILE A 176 -11.02 -15.46 -2.96
N LYS A 177 -12.21 -15.19 -3.51
CA LYS A 177 -12.92 -13.94 -3.26
C LYS A 177 -13.19 -13.72 -1.78
N GLU A 178 -13.71 -14.74 -1.10
CA GLU A 178 -14.00 -14.66 0.33
C GLU A 178 -12.73 -14.37 1.15
N ASP A 179 -11.63 -15.05 0.84
CA ASP A 179 -10.36 -14.92 1.55
C ASP A 179 -9.66 -13.57 1.29
N LEU A 180 -9.82 -12.98 0.09
CA LEU A 180 -9.25 -11.68 -0.26
C LEU A 180 -10.14 -10.49 0.13
N THR A 181 -11.44 -10.69 0.35
CA THR A 181 -12.39 -9.61 0.68
C THR A 181 -11.96 -8.75 1.87
N PRO A 182 -11.41 -9.30 2.98
CA PRO A 182 -10.89 -8.50 4.09
C PRO A 182 -9.89 -7.41 3.67
N LEU A 183 -9.05 -7.68 2.67
CA LEU A 183 -8.05 -6.72 2.18
C LEU A 183 -8.70 -5.49 1.54
N LEU A 184 -9.95 -5.59 1.09
CA LEU A 184 -10.69 -4.47 0.52
C LEU A 184 -11.15 -3.46 1.57
N ILE A 185 -11.13 -3.78 2.87
CA ILE A 185 -11.51 -2.83 3.94
C ILE A 185 -10.66 -1.56 3.87
N GLU A 186 -9.38 -1.71 3.53
CA GLU A 186 -8.49 -0.58 3.30
C GLU A 186 -8.97 0.30 2.15
N GLY A 187 -9.79 -0.19 1.22
CA GLY A 187 -10.34 0.62 0.13
C GLY A 187 -11.47 1.55 0.52
N VAL A 188 -12.05 1.41 1.70
CA VAL A 188 -13.01 2.39 2.22
C VAL A 188 -12.24 3.64 2.65
N SER A 189 -12.15 4.64 1.78
CA SER A 189 -11.23 5.79 1.89
C SER A 189 -11.87 7.11 1.47
N ALA A 190 -11.44 8.22 2.09
CA ALA A 190 -11.82 9.57 1.66
C ALA A 190 -11.22 9.93 0.28
N THR A 191 -10.20 9.20 -0.16
CA THR A 191 -9.60 9.35 -1.50
C THR A 191 -10.23 8.46 -2.57
N SER A 192 -11.13 7.56 -2.18
CA SER A 192 -11.86 6.69 -3.10
C SER A 192 -13.17 7.33 -3.56
N ALA A 193 -13.61 6.97 -4.77
CA ALA A 193 -14.90 7.41 -5.26
C ALA A 193 -16.03 6.91 -4.33
N GLU A 194 -17.11 7.68 -4.22
CA GLU A 194 -18.24 7.32 -3.36
C GLU A 194 -18.83 5.95 -3.73
N THR A 195 -19.00 5.69 -5.04
CA THR A 195 -19.48 4.40 -5.56
C THR A 195 -18.53 3.25 -5.24
N THR A 196 -17.21 3.47 -5.30
CA THR A 196 -16.19 2.49 -4.90
C THR A 196 -16.32 2.15 -3.41
N ASN A 197 -16.44 3.16 -2.55
CA ASN A 197 -16.65 2.97 -1.12
C ASN A 197 -17.91 2.14 -0.85
N GLU A 198 -19.05 2.49 -1.46
CA GLU A 198 -20.32 1.78 -1.30
C GLU A 198 -20.23 0.31 -1.71
N GLN A 199 -19.61 0.03 -2.85
CA GLN A 199 -19.46 -1.34 -3.34
C GLN A 199 -18.56 -2.18 -2.43
N ILE A 200 -17.43 -1.62 -1.98
CA ILE A 200 -16.54 -2.30 -1.03
C ILE A 200 -17.26 -2.59 0.28
N ILE A 201 -17.96 -1.60 0.85
CA ILE A 201 -18.71 -1.77 2.10
C ILE A 201 -19.72 -2.91 1.97
N ALA A 202 -20.50 -2.92 0.88
CA ALA A 202 -21.51 -3.95 0.64
C ALA A 202 -20.88 -5.35 0.48
N LEU A 203 -19.76 -5.45 -0.23
CA LEU A 203 -19.02 -6.71 -0.40
C LEU A 203 -18.50 -7.24 0.94
N VAL A 204 -17.82 -6.39 1.72
CA VAL A 204 -17.26 -6.79 3.01
C VAL A 204 -18.36 -7.19 3.99
N GLN A 205 -19.44 -6.41 4.12
CA GLN A 205 -20.56 -6.74 5.02
C GLN A 205 -21.24 -8.06 4.65
N LYS A 206 -21.30 -8.37 3.35
CA LYS A 206 -21.88 -9.63 2.87
C LYS A 206 -20.98 -10.83 3.20
N ALA A 207 -19.69 -10.74 2.87
CA ALA A 207 -18.77 -11.89 2.90
C ALA A 207 -18.09 -12.09 4.27
N VAL A 208 -17.67 -11.01 4.95
CA VAL A 208 -16.89 -11.09 6.18
C VAL A 208 -17.80 -11.28 7.40
N LYS A 209 -17.44 -12.22 8.27
CA LYS A 209 -18.15 -12.52 9.53
C LYS A 209 -17.32 -12.24 10.78
N ASP A 210 -16.02 -12.05 10.61
CA ASP A 210 -15.12 -11.73 11.71
C ASP A 210 -15.44 -10.34 12.29
N ASN A 211 -15.64 -10.28 13.61
CA ASN A 211 -16.08 -9.06 14.29
C ASN A 211 -14.98 -8.00 14.34
N GLU A 212 -13.70 -8.39 14.39
CA GLU A 212 -12.59 -7.42 14.40
C GLU A 212 -12.48 -6.73 13.05
N LEU A 213 -12.61 -7.49 11.95
CA LEU A 213 -12.65 -6.95 10.60
C LEU A 213 -13.89 -6.08 10.35
N LEU A 214 -15.07 -6.47 10.85
CA LEU A 214 -16.28 -5.65 10.75
C LEU A 214 -16.16 -4.36 11.58
N ASN A 215 -15.51 -4.39 12.74
CA ASN A 215 -15.20 -3.19 13.52
C ASN A 215 -14.21 -2.29 12.79
N ALA A 216 -13.18 -2.86 12.15
CA ALA A 216 -12.26 -2.11 11.31
C ALA A 216 -13.02 -1.40 10.17
N LEU A 217 -13.92 -2.11 9.47
CA LEU A 217 -14.79 -1.53 8.45
C LEU A 217 -15.65 -0.40 9.02
N SER A 218 -16.32 -0.58 10.16
CA SER A 218 -17.11 0.47 10.80
C SER A 218 -16.27 1.71 11.12
N GLY A 219 -15.03 1.53 11.58
CA GLY A 219 -14.08 2.61 11.81
C GLY A 219 -13.74 3.36 10.51
N ARG A 220 -13.51 2.64 9.41
CA ARG A 220 -13.29 3.23 8.08
C ARG A 220 -14.49 4.03 7.60
N ILE A 221 -15.71 3.48 7.72
CA ILE A 221 -16.97 4.14 7.36
C ILE A 221 -17.14 5.44 8.16
N ALA A 222 -16.90 5.40 9.48
CA ALA A 222 -17.01 6.58 10.33
C ALA A 222 -16.03 7.69 9.93
N THR A 223 -14.79 7.31 9.56
CA THR A 223 -13.79 8.25 9.05
C THR A 223 -14.22 8.88 7.73
N VAL A 224 -14.64 8.08 6.75
CA VAL A 224 -15.13 8.59 5.45
C VAL A 224 -16.33 9.51 5.64
N ASN A 225 -17.31 9.11 6.45
CA ASN A 225 -18.52 9.90 6.69
C ASN A 225 -18.22 11.26 7.31
N ARG A 226 -17.23 11.35 8.21
CA ARG A 226 -16.79 12.62 8.82
C ARG A 226 -16.11 13.56 7.82
N LEU A 227 -15.56 13.01 6.75
CA LEU A 227 -14.81 13.75 5.73
C LEU A 227 -15.64 14.03 4.47
N LYS A 228 -16.93 13.66 4.46
CA LYS A 228 -17.85 13.98 3.36
C LYS A 228 -18.10 15.49 3.25
N ALA A 229 -18.46 15.93 2.04
CA ALA A 229 -18.90 17.30 1.80
C ALA A 229 -20.06 17.69 2.73
N GLY A 230 -20.04 18.93 3.21
CA GLY A 230 -21.00 19.49 4.16
C GLY A 230 -20.75 19.16 5.63
N GLN A 231 -19.83 18.23 5.94
CA GLN A 231 -19.45 17.97 7.33
C GLN A 231 -18.50 19.04 7.87
N PRO A 232 -18.49 19.33 9.17
CA PRO A 232 -17.51 20.23 9.77
C PRO A 232 -16.08 19.73 9.52
N PHE A 233 -15.19 20.64 9.12
CA PHE A 233 -13.78 20.31 8.98
C PHE A 233 -13.19 19.85 10.33
N PRO A 234 -12.49 18.70 10.40
CA PRO A 234 -11.92 18.25 11.65
C PRO A 234 -10.79 19.18 12.09
N LEU A 235 -11.03 19.90 13.18
CA LEU A 235 -10.12 20.93 13.67
C LEU A 235 -8.86 20.30 14.29
N PHE A 236 -7.71 20.91 14.02
CA PHE A 236 -6.52 20.65 14.82
C PHE A 236 -6.49 21.55 16.06
N LYS A 237 -5.96 21.01 17.16
CA LYS A 237 -5.88 21.75 18.43
C LYS A 237 -4.81 22.84 18.38
N ALA A 238 -3.60 22.47 17.96
CA ALA A 238 -2.43 23.34 17.96
C ALA A 238 -1.37 22.80 17.01
N LEU A 239 -0.74 23.70 16.26
CA LEU A 239 0.42 23.44 15.41
C LEU A 239 1.48 24.54 15.64
N THR A 240 2.67 24.39 15.07
CA THR A 240 3.74 25.39 15.24
C THR A 240 3.98 26.19 13.97
N ASP A 241 4.17 27.51 14.08
CA ASP A 241 4.57 28.38 12.96
C ASP A 241 6.09 28.39 12.71
N LEU A 242 6.54 29.20 11.76
CA LEU A 242 7.96 29.38 11.41
C LEU A 242 8.82 30.00 12.52
N ASN A 243 8.20 30.63 13.52
CA ASN A 243 8.84 31.28 14.67
C ASN A 243 8.73 30.46 15.95
N ASP A 244 8.40 29.18 15.84
CA ASP A 244 8.22 28.27 16.97
C ASP A 244 7.05 28.62 17.90
N LYS A 245 6.08 29.41 17.42
CA LYS A 245 4.89 29.77 18.18
C LYS A 245 3.77 28.77 17.93
N GLU A 246 3.08 28.41 19.00
CA GLU A 246 1.85 27.64 18.92
C GLU A 246 0.75 28.46 18.23
N VAL A 247 0.11 27.85 17.23
CA VAL A 247 -1.02 28.38 16.48
C VAL A 247 -2.19 27.41 16.61
N LYS A 248 -3.29 27.90 17.19
CA LYS A 248 -4.55 27.16 17.32
C LYS A 248 -5.43 27.41 16.10
N TYR A 249 -6.24 26.44 15.70
CA TYR A 249 -7.13 26.59 14.54
C TYR A 249 -8.03 27.83 14.67
N GLU A 250 -8.59 28.06 15.86
CA GLU A 250 -9.51 29.16 16.16
C GLU A 250 -8.84 30.53 16.05
N SER A 251 -7.50 30.59 16.08
CA SER A 251 -6.74 31.83 15.90
C SER A 251 -6.53 32.22 14.43
N LEU A 252 -6.82 31.30 13.49
CA LEU A 252 -6.65 31.55 12.07
C LEU A 252 -7.74 32.51 11.54
N PRO A 253 -7.41 33.36 10.54
CA PRO A 253 -8.31 34.40 10.05
C PRO A 253 -9.35 33.86 9.05
N LEU A 254 -10.14 32.85 9.46
CA LEU A 254 -10.99 32.03 8.59
C LEU A 254 -12.44 32.53 8.46
N LYS A 255 -12.90 33.39 9.38
CA LYS A 255 -14.29 33.84 9.39
C LYS A 255 -14.70 34.49 8.06
N GLY A 256 -15.71 33.91 7.39
CA GLY A 256 -16.22 34.42 6.12
C GLY A 256 -15.32 34.15 4.92
N LYS A 257 -14.33 33.26 5.04
CA LYS A 257 -13.38 32.94 3.97
C LYS A 257 -13.34 31.45 3.71
N LEU A 258 -13.10 31.08 2.46
CA LEU A 258 -12.70 29.71 2.14
C LEU A 258 -11.35 29.40 2.80
N LEU A 259 -11.11 28.13 3.08
CA LEU A 259 -9.81 27.63 3.51
C LEU A 259 -9.37 26.54 2.54
N PHE A 260 -8.23 26.77 1.88
CA PHE A 260 -7.52 25.75 1.13
C PHE A 260 -6.39 25.21 2.00
N VAL A 261 -6.42 23.91 2.26
CA VAL A 261 -5.40 23.21 3.06
C VAL A 261 -4.53 22.38 2.14
N ASP A 262 -3.23 22.49 2.32
CA ASP A 262 -2.20 21.68 1.68
C ASP A 262 -1.44 20.92 2.77
N ILE A 263 -1.40 19.59 2.71
CA ILE A 263 -0.59 18.76 3.60
C ILE A 263 0.57 18.18 2.78
N TRP A 264 1.80 18.53 3.18
CA TRP A 264 3.00 18.27 2.38
C TRP A 264 4.23 17.95 3.23
N ALA A 265 5.35 17.63 2.57
CA ALA A 265 6.65 17.54 3.21
C ALA A 265 7.78 17.92 2.24
N THR A 266 8.90 18.42 2.77
CA THR A 266 10.10 18.74 1.98
C THR A 266 10.67 17.53 1.24
N TYR A 267 10.60 16.35 1.86
CA TYR A 267 11.10 15.10 1.27
C TYR A 267 10.16 14.50 0.22
N CYS A 268 8.97 15.06 0.01
CA CYS A 268 7.95 14.56 -0.92
C CYS A 268 8.18 15.16 -2.33
N PRO A 269 8.59 14.37 -3.33
CA PRO A 269 8.89 14.89 -4.67
C PRO A 269 7.67 15.52 -5.34
N ASP A 270 6.50 14.89 -5.27
CA ASP A 270 5.29 15.38 -5.94
C ASP A 270 4.72 16.63 -5.25
N CYS A 271 4.87 16.75 -3.93
CA CYS A 271 4.57 17.98 -3.21
C CYS A 271 5.41 19.15 -3.75
N ARG A 272 6.73 18.95 -3.93
CA ARG A 272 7.62 19.99 -4.45
C ARG A 272 7.30 20.40 -5.88
N LYS A 273 6.83 19.47 -6.72
CA LYS A 273 6.41 19.77 -8.11
C LYS A 273 5.19 20.69 -8.14
N GLU A 274 4.31 20.61 -7.13
CA GLU A 274 3.08 21.41 -7.05
C GLU A 274 3.28 22.81 -6.43
N LEU A 275 4.39 23.05 -5.71
CA LEU A 275 4.64 24.36 -5.06
C LEU A 275 4.59 25.56 -6.02
N PRO A 276 5.17 25.53 -7.24
CA PRO A 276 5.06 26.66 -8.17
C PRO A 276 3.62 26.94 -8.60
N ALA A 277 2.80 25.88 -8.77
CA ALA A 277 1.40 26.03 -9.11
C ALA A 277 0.59 26.56 -7.91
N LEU A 278 0.92 26.15 -6.69
CA LEU A 278 0.34 26.69 -5.47
C LEU A 278 0.62 28.19 -5.30
N GLU A 279 1.86 28.63 -5.52
CA GLU A 279 2.22 30.07 -5.47
C GLU A 279 1.45 30.88 -6.52
N ALA A 280 1.35 30.37 -7.75
CA ALA A 280 0.58 31.01 -8.82
C ALA A 280 -0.92 31.10 -8.45
N LEU A 281 -1.47 30.05 -7.85
CA LEU A 281 -2.84 30.01 -7.35
C LEU A 281 -3.05 31.07 -6.28
N GLN A 282 -2.20 31.12 -5.26
CA GLN A 282 -2.26 32.11 -4.17
C GLN A 282 -2.21 33.54 -4.69
N GLN A 283 -1.32 33.81 -5.64
CA GLN A 283 -1.21 35.13 -6.26
C GLN A 283 -2.49 35.50 -7.04
N SER A 284 -3.12 34.55 -7.74
CA SER A 284 -4.36 34.79 -8.48
C SER A 284 -5.56 35.11 -7.57
N TYR A 285 -5.52 34.63 -6.33
CA TYR A 285 -6.56 34.84 -5.32
C TYR A 285 -6.21 35.92 -4.30
N LYS A 286 -5.14 36.70 -4.52
CA LYS A 286 -4.75 37.79 -3.62
C LYS A 286 -5.90 38.78 -3.41
N GLY A 287 -6.25 39.03 -2.15
CA GLY A 287 -7.34 39.93 -1.77
C GLY A 287 -8.75 39.34 -1.88
N LYS A 288 -8.89 38.06 -2.28
CA LYS A 288 -10.17 37.33 -2.26
C LYS A 288 -10.41 36.72 -0.87
N PRO A 289 -11.68 36.38 -0.51
CA PRO A 289 -12.00 35.77 0.78
C PRO A 289 -11.61 34.27 0.80
N ILE A 290 -10.31 33.99 0.74
CA ILE A 290 -9.73 32.66 0.86
C ILE A 290 -8.41 32.73 1.65
N VAL A 291 -8.16 31.70 2.46
CA VAL A 291 -6.92 31.49 3.20
C VAL A 291 -6.26 30.23 2.69
N PHE A 292 -4.95 30.31 2.44
CA PHE A 292 -4.12 29.16 2.09
C PHE A 292 -3.30 28.76 3.30
N LEU A 293 -3.45 27.50 3.71
CA LEU A 293 -2.81 26.91 4.87
C LEU A 293 -2.03 25.67 4.43
N SER A 294 -0.70 25.73 4.50
CA SER A 294 0.18 24.59 4.26
C SER A 294 0.64 24.00 5.59
N ILE A 295 0.34 22.72 5.81
CA ILE A 295 0.71 21.94 6.99
C ILE A 295 1.81 20.96 6.59
N SER A 296 3.01 21.16 7.12
CA SER A 296 4.13 20.23 6.93
C SER A 296 4.03 19.05 7.88
N VAL A 297 4.22 17.84 7.34
CA VAL A 297 4.38 16.57 8.08
C VAL A 297 5.84 16.07 8.06
N ASP A 298 6.78 16.99 7.90
CA ASP A 298 8.21 16.72 7.86
C ASP A 298 8.72 16.07 9.16
N ARG A 299 9.74 15.23 9.02
CA ARG A 299 10.48 14.72 10.19
C ARG A 299 11.47 15.75 10.72
N ASP A 300 12.03 16.56 9.81
CA ASP A 300 12.98 17.62 10.12
C ASP A 300 12.29 18.98 9.97
N LYS A 301 12.04 19.62 11.12
CA LYS A 301 11.40 20.93 11.19
C LYS A 301 12.29 22.06 10.64
N GLU A 302 13.61 21.96 10.80
CA GLU A 302 14.52 23.01 10.35
C GLU A 302 14.68 22.96 8.83
N ALA A 303 14.74 21.77 8.23
CA ALA A 303 14.69 21.61 6.78
C ALA A 303 13.41 22.23 6.18
N TRP A 304 12.26 22.01 6.82
CA TRP A 304 11.00 22.67 6.45
C TRP A 304 11.07 24.19 6.53
N LYS A 305 11.54 24.75 7.66
CA LYS A 305 11.67 26.21 7.84
C LYS A 305 12.60 26.82 6.79
N GLU A 306 13.73 26.17 6.53
CA GLU A 306 14.71 26.61 5.54
C GLU A 306 14.09 26.65 4.15
N MET A 307 13.41 25.58 3.73
CA MET A 307 12.76 25.52 2.42
C MET A 307 11.67 26.60 2.27
N VAL A 308 10.80 26.77 3.27
CA VAL A 308 9.75 27.81 3.23
C VAL A 308 10.35 29.21 3.07
N LYS A 309 11.46 29.51 3.76
CA LYS A 309 12.15 30.81 3.69
C LYS A 309 12.89 31.00 2.36
N ASN A 310 13.62 30.00 1.91
CA ASN A 310 14.44 30.07 0.70
C ASN A 310 13.58 30.19 -0.56
N ASP A 311 12.51 29.39 -0.63
CA ASP A 311 11.58 29.38 -1.76
C ASP A 311 10.53 30.51 -1.66
N LYS A 312 10.54 31.26 -0.55
CA LYS A 312 9.66 32.40 -0.26
C LYS A 312 8.18 32.04 -0.40
N LEU A 313 7.81 30.87 0.16
CA LEU A 313 6.47 30.35 0.03
C LEU A 313 5.46 31.27 0.74
N SER A 314 4.33 31.48 0.08
CA SER A 314 3.25 32.37 0.52
C SER A 314 2.24 31.65 1.39
N GLY A 315 1.45 32.41 2.15
CA GLY A 315 0.34 31.88 2.95
C GLY A 315 0.75 31.53 4.37
N ILE A 316 -0.08 30.70 5.03
CA ILE A 316 0.15 30.30 6.41
C ILE A 316 0.85 28.94 6.39
N HIS A 317 2.06 28.87 6.93
CA HIS A 317 2.82 27.63 7.05
C HIS A 317 2.87 27.16 8.49
N LEU A 318 2.34 25.96 8.74
CA LEU A 318 2.35 25.31 10.04
C LEU A 318 3.05 23.96 9.95
N TYR A 319 3.60 23.51 11.08
CA TYR A 319 4.30 22.25 11.22
C TYR A 319 3.63 21.37 12.27
N THR A 320 3.38 20.10 11.92
CA THR A 320 3.00 19.06 12.89
C THR A 320 4.21 18.24 13.31
N THR A 321 4.30 17.93 14.60
CA THR A 321 5.31 16.98 15.09
C THR A 321 4.99 15.56 14.63
N PRO A 322 5.97 14.63 14.63
CA PRO A 322 5.73 13.23 14.32
C PRO A 322 4.67 12.55 15.20
N GLU A 323 4.59 12.90 16.48
CA GLU A 323 3.60 12.34 17.41
C GLU A 323 2.18 12.78 17.04
N VAL A 324 2.02 14.04 16.65
CA VAL A 324 0.74 14.58 16.22
C VAL A 324 0.42 14.12 14.78
N LYS A 325 1.42 13.84 13.94
CA LYS A 325 1.25 13.30 12.58
C LYS A 325 0.41 12.03 12.54
N ASP A 326 0.59 11.12 13.51
CA ASP A 326 -0.23 9.91 13.59
C ASP A 326 -1.70 10.24 13.89
N THR A 327 -1.96 11.29 14.69
CA THR A 327 -3.32 11.80 14.90
C THR A 327 -3.91 12.30 13.57
N TYR A 328 -3.13 12.98 12.73
CA TYR A 328 -3.58 13.48 11.42
C TYR A 328 -3.90 12.39 10.40
N LYS A 329 -3.18 11.25 10.45
CA LYS A 329 -3.53 10.06 9.65
C LYS A 329 -4.97 9.63 9.87
N PHE A 330 -5.41 9.57 11.13
CA PHE A 330 -6.79 9.22 11.46
C PHE A 330 -7.76 10.38 11.23
N LEU A 331 -7.34 11.60 11.54
CA LEU A 331 -8.21 12.78 11.48
C LEU A 331 -8.64 13.12 10.05
N TYR A 332 -7.74 12.97 9.07
CA TYR A 332 -7.96 13.35 7.67
C TYR A 332 -7.93 12.18 6.69
N ASP A 333 -7.83 10.95 7.19
CA ASP A 333 -7.56 9.77 6.36
C ASP A 333 -6.31 10.00 5.48
N LEU A 334 -5.24 10.50 6.12
CA LEU A 334 -4.02 10.89 5.45
C LEU A 334 -3.14 9.66 5.23
N ARG A 335 -3.31 9.05 4.04
CA ARG A 335 -2.60 7.83 3.63
C ARG A 335 -1.33 8.13 2.84
N SER A 336 -1.35 9.23 2.10
CA SER A 336 -0.23 9.72 1.33
C SER A 336 -0.27 11.25 1.24
N ILE A 337 0.83 11.82 0.76
CA ILE A 337 0.99 13.25 0.49
C ILE A 337 1.52 13.42 -0.94
N PRO A 338 1.18 14.52 -1.64
CA PRO A 338 0.42 15.67 -1.16
C PRO A 338 -1.07 15.36 -0.94
N ARG A 339 -1.70 16.12 -0.02
CA ARG A 339 -3.15 16.06 0.20
C ARG A 339 -3.73 17.46 0.27
N TYR A 340 -4.74 17.71 -0.54
CA TYR A 340 -5.42 19.01 -0.61
C TYR A 340 -6.86 18.91 -0.13
N MET A 341 -7.33 19.95 0.56
CA MET A 341 -8.71 20.05 1.02
C MET A 341 -9.24 21.47 0.82
N LEU A 342 -10.52 21.58 0.51
CA LEU A 342 -11.23 22.85 0.42
C LEU A 342 -12.38 22.89 1.42
N ILE A 343 -12.44 23.96 2.20
CA ILE A 343 -13.40 24.19 3.27
C ILE A 343 -14.14 25.51 2.97
N ASP A 344 -15.45 25.51 3.19
CA ASP A 344 -16.31 26.67 2.99
C ASP A 344 -16.14 27.74 4.09
N ALA A 345 -16.77 28.90 3.88
CA ALA A 345 -16.74 30.02 4.80
C ALA A 345 -17.46 29.78 6.14
N GLN A 346 -18.19 28.67 6.28
CA GLN A 346 -18.84 28.23 7.51
C GLN A 346 -18.00 27.18 8.26
N GLY A 347 -16.87 26.74 7.69
CA GLY A 347 -16.00 25.73 8.28
C GLY A 347 -16.40 24.29 7.92
N ASN A 348 -17.24 24.08 6.90
CA ASN A 348 -17.61 22.75 6.42
C ASN A 348 -16.77 22.35 5.21
N ILE A 349 -16.52 21.06 5.07
CA ILE A 349 -15.77 20.47 3.96
C ILE A 349 -16.55 20.69 2.66
N ILE A 350 -15.90 21.27 1.66
CA ILE A 350 -16.36 21.22 0.27
C ILE A 350 -15.82 19.94 -0.37
N ASN A 351 -14.51 19.72 -0.22
CA ASN A 351 -13.85 18.53 -0.74
C ASN A 351 -12.66 18.17 0.16
N SER A 352 -12.67 16.96 0.71
CA SER A 352 -11.58 16.44 1.56
C SER A 352 -10.46 15.78 0.76
N ASN A 353 -10.59 15.67 -0.56
CA ASN A 353 -9.57 15.21 -1.51
C ASN A 353 -9.61 16.12 -2.76
N ALA A 354 -9.34 17.42 -2.53
CA ALA A 354 -9.41 18.43 -3.58
C ALA A 354 -8.36 18.20 -4.67
N PRO A 355 -8.60 18.66 -5.92
CA PRO A 355 -7.61 18.55 -6.98
C PRO A 355 -6.31 19.28 -6.65
N MET A 356 -5.22 18.87 -7.28
CA MET A 356 -3.90 19.47 -7.07
C MET A 356 -3.86 20.93 -7.56
N PRO A 357 -2.95 21.77 -7.04
CA PRO A 357 -2.75 23.15 -7.52
C PRO A 357 -2.56 23.28 -9.03
N SER A 358 -1.90 22.31 -9.67
CA SER A 358 -1.70 22.27 -11.12
C SER A 358 -2.95 21.83 -11.92
N ASP A 359 -3.99 21.30 -11.28
CA ASP A 359 -5.22 20.87 -11.93
C ASP A 359 -6.18 22.06 -12.14
N GLU A 360 -6.58 22.31 -13.39
CA GLU A 360 -7.50 23.38 -13.75
C GLU A 360 -8.87 23.29 -13.03
N ASN A 361 -9.29 22.09 -12.62
CA ASN A 361 -10.54 21.89 -11.91
C ASN A 361 -10.53 22.46 -10.50
N LEU A 362 -9.35 22.61 -9.87
CA LEU A 362 -9.25 23.26 -8.56
C LEU A 362 -9.71 24.72 -8.64
N LYS A 363 -9.24 25.45 -9.65
CA LYS A 363 -9.60 26.85 -9.83
C LYS A 363 -11.10 27.02 -10.05
N LYS A 364 -11.69 26.17 -10.89
CA LYS A 364 -13.15 26.15 -11.11
C LYS A 364 -13.90 25.93 -9.80
N LEU A 365 -13.45 24.96 -9.00
CA LEU A 365 -14.04 24.65 -7.70
C LEU A 365 -13.97 25.85 -6.74
N ILE A 366 -12.81 26.48 -6.60
CA ILE A 366 -12.63 27.67 -5.75
C ILE A 366 -13.52 28.82 -6.22
N ASP A 367 -13.53 29.12 -7.52
CA ASP A 367 -14.32 30.22 -8.09
C ASP A 367 -15.82 30.05 -7.84
N THR A 368 -16.35 28.83 -8.03
CA THR A 368 -17.76 28.52 -7.73
C THR A 368 -18.12 28.86 -6.28
N HIS A 369 -17.27 28.49 -5.31
CA HIS A 369 -17.56 28.73 -3.90
C HIS A 369 -17.28 30.17 -3.46
N LEU A 370 -16.35 30.88 -4.09
CA LEU A 370 -16.15 32.32 -3.86
C LEU A 370 -17.34 33.14 -4.36
N MET A 371 -17.96 32.77 -5.49
CA MET A 371 -19.16 33.43 -5.99
C MET A 371 -20.32 33.32 -4.99
N ALA A 372 -20.49 32.15 -4.35
CA ALA A 372 -21.53 31.93 -3.35
C ALA A 372 -21.35 32.81 -2.09
N ILE A 373 -20.11 33.14 -1.71
CA ILE A 373 -19.83 34.08 -0.60
C ILE A 373 -20.27 35.50 -0.99
N ASN A 374 -19.99 35.91 -2.23
CA ASN A 374 -20.29 37.27 -2.70
C ASN A 374 -21.77 37.48 -3.06
N ASN A 375 -22.53 36.40 -3.28
CA ASN A 375 -23.95 36.46 -3.61
C ASN A 375 -24.76 35.39 -2.84
N PRO A 376 -25.05 35.61 -1.54
CA PRO A 376 -25.73 34.63 -0.70
C PRO A 376 -27.19 34.34 -1.09
N LYS A 377 -27.77 35.08 -2.06
CA LYS A 377 -29.13 34.87 -2.59
C LYS A 377 -29.20 33.91 -3.79
N ALA A 378 -28.07 33.36 -4.25
CA ALA A 378 -27.99 32.45 -5.40
C ALA A 378 -28.03 30.95 -5.02
N LYS A 379 -28.35 30.61 -3.77
CA LYS A 379 -28.55 29.24 -3.29
C LYS A 379 -30.01 28.83 -3.36
#